data_AF-A0A954N3I5-F1
#
_entry.id   AF-A0A954N3I5-F1
#
_cell.length_a   1.000
_cell.length_b   1.000
_cell.length_c   1.000
_cell.angle_alpha   90.00
_cell.angle_beta   90.00
_cell.angle_gamma   90.00
#
_symmetry.space_group_name_H-M   'P 1'
#
loop_
_entity.id
_entity.type
_entity.pdbx_description
1 polymer ?
#
loop_
_entity_poly.entity_id
_entity_poly.type
_entity_poly.pdbx_seq_one_letter_code
_entity_poly.pdbx_strand_id
1 'polypeptide(L)'
;GQIKRHIEETDSEYDREKFQERLAKMTGGVAIISVGASTEAEMKQTKARMEDALHATRAAVEEGILPGGGVALLRSLKAIENVKAKGDEKIGVEIVTRALEAPIRQIAANCGEDGSVIADEVKNQEDENVGYNAVTGKYVDMYKAGVIDPAKVVKSALRHAASIAGLMLTTQVLVTRTDDLKGGDKPSVEGAVR
;
A
#
# COMPACT_ATOMS: atom_id res chain seq x y z
N GLY A 1 23.10 -4.88 -25.50
CA GLY A 1 22.10 -5.10 -26.55
C GLY A 1 21.24 -3.86 -26.69
N GLN A 2 20.96 -3.41 -27.91
CA GLN A 2 20.33 -2.10 -28.19
C GLN A 2 19.03 -1.86 -27.41
N ILE A 3 18.19 -2.89 -27.22
CA ILE A 3 16.94 -2.79 -26.46
C ILE A 3 17.20 -2.53 -24.96
N LYS A 4 18.23 -3.13 -24.36
CA LYS A 4 18.58 -2.87 -22.94
C LYS A 4 18.93 -1.39 -22.72
N ARG A 5 19.65 -0.79 -23.67
CA ARG A 5 19.99 0.64 -23.62
C ARG A 5 18.73 1.52 -23.72
N HIS A 6 17.81 1.20 -24.62
CA HIS A 6 16.54 1.94 -24.74
C HIS A 6 15.61 1.80 -23.51
N ILE A 7 15.69 0.69 -22.76
CA ILE A 7 14.98 0.52 -21.48
C ILE A 7 15.52 1.49 -20.41
N GLU A 8 16.84 1.70 -20.38
CA GLU A 8 17.52 2.59 -19.43
C GLU A 8 17.35 4.08 -19.79
N GLU A 9 17.31 4.41 -21.08
CA GLU A 9 17.20 5.79 -21.59
C GLU A 9 15.77 6.33 -21.63
N THR A 10 14.74 5.48 -21.51
CA THR A 10 13.34 5.94 -21.62
C THR A 10 12.77 6.38 -20.27
N ASP A 11 12.16 7.56 -20.24
CA ASP A 11 11.39 8.08 -19.11
C ASP A 11 9.92 7.63 -19.13
N SER A 12 9.47 7.08 -20.26
CA SER A 12 8.09 6.58 -20.46
C SER A 12 7.96 5.16 -19.94
N GLU A 13 7.10 4.97 -18.94
CA GLU A 13 6.81 3.65 -18.36
C GLU A 13 6.18 2.70 -19.39
N TYR A 14 5.30 3.23 -20.26
CA TYR A 14 4.72 2.48 -21.38
C TYR A 14 5.78 1.95 -22.34
N ASP A 15 6.74 2.78 -22.74
CA ASP A 15 7.80 2.36 -23.65
C ASP A 15 8.76 1.39 -22.98
N ARG A 16 9.06 1.61 -21.69
CA ARG A 16 9.88 0.69 -20.89
C ARG A 16 9.25 -0.70 -20.85
N GLU A 17 7.95 -0.78 -20.59
CA GLU A 17 7.20 -2.03 -20.58
C GLU A 17 7.20 -2.69 -21.97
N LYS A 18 6.99 -1.93 -23.05
CA LYS A 18 7.03 -2.47 -24.42
C LYS A 18 8.42 -2.97 -24.82
N PHE A 19 9.49 -2.28 -24.44
CA PHE A 19 10.84 -2.73 -24.71
C PHE A 19 11.21 -3.97 -23.88
N GLN A 20 10.78 -4.05 -22.63
CA GLN A 20 10.93 -5.25 -21.80
C GLN A 20 10.16 -6.44 -22.39
N GLU A 21 8.93 -6.24 -22.87
CA GLU A 21 8.13 -7.27 -23.53
C GLU A 21 8.84 -7.81 -24.78
N ARG A 22 9.40 -6.92 -25.61
CA ARG A 22 10.17 -7.30 -26.81
C ARG A 22 11.45 -8.04 -26.45
N LEU A 23 12.19 -7.57 -25.46
CA LEU A 23 13.40 -8.23 -24.98
C LEU A 23 13.10 -9.64 -24.47
N ALA A 24 12.05 -9.80 -23.66
CA ALA A 24 11.62 -11.08 -23.11
C ALA A 24 11.22 -12.06 -24.22
N LYS A 25 10.50 -11.60 -25.25
CA LYS A 25 10.17 -12.43 -26.44
C LYS A 25 11.42 -12.91 -27.17
N MET A 26 12.45 -12.06 -27.29
CA MET A 26 13.70 -12.42 -27.94
C MET A 26 14.57 -13.38 -27.13
N THR A 27 14.54 -13.28 -25.79
CA THR A 27 15.34 -14.15 -24.91
C THR A 27 14.58 -15.39 -24.43
N GLY A 28 13.34 -15.61 -24.89
CA GLY A 28 12.50 -16.73 -24.48
C GLY A 28 11.97 -16.63 -23.04
N GLY A 29 12.01 -15.44 -22.42
CA GLY A 29 11.66 -15.21 -21.02
C GLY A 29 10.22 -14.77 -20.79
N VAL A 30 9.26 -15.24 -21.58
CA VAL A 30 7.84 -14.88 -21.43
C VAL A 30 7.09 -16.02 -20.75
N ALA A 31 6.57 -15.77 -19.55
CA ALA A 31 5.62 -16.64 -18.87
C ALA A 31 4.20 -16.07 -19.03
N ILE A 32 3.22 -16.91 -19.34
CA ILE A 32 1.81 -16.54 -19.46
C ILE A 32 1.03 -17.26 -18.36
N ILE A 33 0.30 -16.50 -17.55
CA ILE A 33 -0.61 -17.04 -16.53
C ILE A 33 -2.03 -16.91 -17.07
N SER A 34 -2.64 -18.05 -17.41
CA SER A 34 -4.03 -18.12 -17.87
C SER A 34 -4.96 -18.34 -16.67
N VAL A 35 -5.76 -17.33 -16.34
CA VAL A 35 -6.72 -17.40 -15.23
C VAL A 35 -8.10 -17.80 -15.76
N GLY A 36 -8.67 -18.88 -15.21
CA GLY A 36 -10.03 -19.33 -15.49
C GLY A 36 -10.91 -19.32 -14.23
N ALA A 37 -12.22 -19.20 -14.41
CA ALA A 37 -13.21 -19.35 -13.34
C ALA A 37 -14.56 -19.80 -13.91
N SER A 38 -15.51 -20.15 -13.02
CA SER A 38 -16.83 -20.65 -13.39
C SER A 38 -17.76 -19.56 -13.95
N THR A 39 -17.54 -18.30 -13.57
CA THR A 39 -18.27 -17.13 -14.10
C THR A 39 -17.31 -16.03 -14.53
N GLU A 40 -17.77 -15.12 -15.41
CA GLU A 40 -16.96 -13.98 -15.85
C GLU A 40 -16.59 -13.05 -14.68
N ALA A 41 -17.51 -12.84 -13.73
CA ALA A 41 -17.28 -12.01 -12.55
C ALA A 41 -16.15 -12.57 -11.67
N GLU A 42 -16.17 -13.87 -11.38
CA GLU A 42 -15.11 -14.54 -10.61
C GLU A 42 -13.78 -14.57 -11.38
N MET A 43 -13.82 -14.72 -12.70
CA MET A 43 -12.64 -14.69 -13.55
C MET A 43 -11.97 -13.32 -13.46
N LYS A 44 -12.74 -12.23 -13.55
CA LYS A 44 -12.23 -10.86 -13.39
C LYS A 44 -11.61 -10.64 -12.01
N GLN A 45 -12.29 -11.06 -10.93
CA GLN A 45 -11.76 -10.94 -9.57
C GLN A 45 -10.47 -11.75 -9.37
N THR A 46 -10.41 -12.97 -9.88
CA THR A 46 -9.24 -13.85 -9.74
C THR A 46 -8.07 -13.36 -10.59
N LYS A 47 -8.36 -12.83 -11.78
CA LYS A 47 -7.36 -12.19 -12.62
C LYS A 47 -6.75 -10.96 -11.93
N ALA A 48 -7.58 -10.07 -11.39
CA ALA A 48 -7.11 -8.90 -10.66
C ALA A 48 -6.23 -9.28 -9.45
N ARG A 49 -6.63 -10.30 -8.67
CA ARG A 49 -5.81 -10.82 -7.57
C ARG A 49 -4.46 -11.37 -8.03
N MET A 50 -4.40 -12.01 -9.20
CA MET A 50 -3.14 -12.49 -9.78
C MET A 50 -2.25 -11.35 -10.26
N GLU A 51 -2.82 -10.30 -10.85
CA GLU A 51 -2.10 -9.09 -11.23
C GLU A 51 -1.52 -8.40 -9.99
N ASP A 52 -2.31 -8.25 -8.92
CA ASP A 52 -1.83 -7.70 -7.65
C ASP A 52 -0.67 -8.51 -7.06
N ALA A 53 -0.77 -9.85 -7.06
CA ALA A 53 0.30 -10.73 -6.59
C ALA A 53 1.58 -10.60 -7.43
N LEU A 54 1.45 -10.45 -8.76
CA LEU A 54 2.58 -10.21 -9.66
C LEU A 54 3.26 -8.86 -9.36
N HIS A 55 2.48 -7.80 -9.14
CA HIS A 55 3.03 -6.49 -8.80
C HIS A 55 3.69 -6.49 -7.42
N ALA A 56 3.09 -7.14 -6.43
CA ALA A 56 3.64 -7.28 -5.09
C ALA A 56 4.98 -8.03 -5.10
N THR A 57 5.07 -9.14 -5.84
CA THR A 57 6.32 -9.92 -5.96
C THR A 57 7.41 -9.13 -6.69
N ARG A 58 7.08 -8.40 -7.76
CA ARG A 58 8.04 -7.48 -8.41
C ARG A 58 8.55 -6.41 -7.45
N ALA A 59 7.65 -5.76 -6.70
CA ALA A 59 8.00 -4.76 -5.71
C ALA A 59 8.88 -5.32 -4.58
N ALA A 60 8.61 -6.55 -4.15
CA ALA A 60 9.38 -7.25 -3.13
C ALA A 60 10.80 -7.60 -3.60
N VAL A 61 10.98 -7.94 -4.89
CA VAL A 61 12.30 -8.19 -5.47
C VAL A 61 13.13 -6.90 -5.55
N GLU A 62 12.49 -5.76 -5.80
CA GLU A 62 13.18 -4.48 -5.96
C GLU A 62 13.69 -3.88 -4.64
N GLU A 63 12.85 -3.85 -3.60
CA GLU A 63 13.18 -3.17 -2.33
C GLU A 63 13.11 -4.07 -1.09
N GLY A 64 12.87 -5.37 -1.26
CA GLY A 64 12.74 -6.32 -0.18
C GLY A 64 11.34 -6.36 0.46
N ILE A 65 11.27 -7.06 1.59
CA ILE A 65 10.03 -7.35 2.32
C ILE A 65 10.14 -6.85 3.77
N LEU A 66 8.99 -6.58 4.37
CA LEU A 66 8.83 -6.10 5.75
C LEU A 66 7.79 -6.97 6.48
N PRO A 67 7.78 -6.98 7.83
CA PRO A 67 6.68 -7.58 8.59
C PRO A 67 5.38 -6.85 8.24
N GLY A 68 4.40 -7.59 7.73
CA GLY A 68 3.16 -7.03 7.19
C GLY A 68 2.15 -6.63 8.26
N GLY A 69 0.90 -6.43 7.86
CA GLY A 69 -0.21 -6.18 8.79
C GLY A 69 -0.10 -4.83 9.53
N GLY A 70 0.60 -3.85 8.95
CA GLY A 70 0.85 -2.54 9.55
C GLY A 70 1.96 -2.53 10.61
N VAL A 71 2.59 -3.67 10.90
CA VAL A 71 3.67 -3.78 11.92
C VAL A 71 4.86 -2.91 11.52
N ALA A 72 5.29 -2.96 10.26
CA ALA A 72 6.42 -2.16 9.78
C ALA A 72 6.24 -0.64 10.02
N LEU A 73 5.03 -0.12 9.83
CA LEU A 73 4.71 1.28 10.09
C LEU A 73 4.78 1.59 11.59
N LEU A 74 4.30 0.67 12.42
CA LEU A 74 4.40 0.76 13.88
C LEU A 74 5.86 0.77 14.38
N ARG A 75 6.73 -0.06 13.78
CA ARG A 75 8.16 -0.08 14.12
C ARG A 75 8.87 1.22 13.74
N SER A 76 8.39 1.91 12.70
CA SER A 76 8.94 3.20 12.28
C SER A 76 8.73 4.33 13.31
N LEU A 77 7.86 4.14 14.31
CA LEU A 77 7.64 5.12 15.39
C LEU A 77 8.94 5.45 16.15
N LYS A 78 9.83 4.48 16.36
CA LYS A 78 11.14 4.69 17.01
C LYS A 78 11.99 5.73 16.25
N ALA A 79 11.88 5.77 14.92
CA ALA A 79 12.59 6.75 14.11
C ALA A 79 12.01 8.16 14.29
N ILE A 80 10.70 8.26 14.53
CA ILE A 80 10.00 9.54 14.72
C ILE A 80 10.38 10.20 16.05
N GLU A 81 10.63 9.43 17.10
CA GLU A 81 11.06 9.96 18.41
C GLU A 81 12.34 10.82 18.32
N ASN A 82 13.17 10.57 17.31
CA ASN A 82 14.41 11.32 17.08
C ASN A 82 14.21 12.61 16.27
N VAL A 83 13.01 12.89 15.78
CA VAL A 83 12.70 14.08 14.97
C VAL A 83 12.64 15.32 15.87
N LYS A 84 13.59 16.23 15.68
CA LYS A 84 13.62 17.51 16.40
C LYS A 84 12.67 18.50 15.72
N ALA A 85 11.56 18.81 16.39
CA ALA A 85 10.53 19.73 15.91
C ALA A 85 10.28 20.87 16.92
N LYS A 86 9.91 22.06 16.44
CA LYS A 86 9.59 23.23 17.29
C LYS A 86 8.23 23.82 16.92
N GLY A 87 7.53 24.38 17.91
CA GLY A 87 6.21 24.98 17.69
C GLY A 87 5.24 24.02 16.99
N ASP A 88 4.59 24.49 15.94
CA ASP A 88 3.58 23.74 15.17
C ASP A 88 4.14 22.50 14.45
N GLU A 89 5.45 22.44 14.20
CA GLU A 89 6.08 21.24 13.63
C GLU A 89 5.89 20.02 14.53
N LYS A 90 5.81 20.21 15.86
CA LYS A 90 5.54 19.11 16.80
C LYS A 90 4.17 18.51 16.58
N ILE A 91 3.17 19.35 16.29
CA ILE A 91 1.81 18.90 15.97
C ILE A 91 1.84 18.05 14.69
N GLY A 92 2.62 18.48 13.68
CA GLY A 92 2.84 17.70 12.47
C GLY A 92 3.44 16.31 12.75
N VAL A 93 4.45 16.24 13.62
CA VAL A 93 5.04 14.97 14.06
C VAL A 93 3.99 14.09 14.75
N GLU A 94 3.20 14.63 15.67
CA GLU A 94 2.13 13.91 16.38
C GLU A 94 1.01 13.41 15.45
N ILE A 95 0.70 14.14 14.38
CA ILE A 95 -0.25 13.70 13.34
C ILE A 95 0.29 12.44 12.64
N VAL A 96 1.55 12.45 12.21
CA VAL A 96 2.17 11.31 11.53
C VAL A 96 2.29 10.11 12.48
N THR A 97 2.72 10.33 13.73
CA THR A 97 2.77 9.28 14.77
C THR A 97 1.44 8.55 14.90
N ARG A 98 0.33 9.29 15.01
CA ARG A 98 -1.01 8.68 15.10
C ARG A 98 -1.43 7.99 13.80
N ALA A 99 -1.10 8.56 12.66
CA ALA A 99 -1.46 8.00 11.35
C ALA A 99 -0.78 6.64 11.08
N LEU A 100 0.43 6.42 11.58
CA LEU A 100 1.16 5.15 11.40
C LEU A 100 0.53 3.97 12.14
N GLU A 101 -0.23 4.23 13.22
CA GLU A 101 -0.97 3.20 13.95
C GLU A 101 -2.30 2.84 13.25
N ALA A 102 -2.79 3.69 12.33
CA ALA A 102 -4.09 3.50 11.70
C ALA A 102 -4.23 2.19 10.90
N PRO A 103 -3.23 1.73 10.12
CA PRO A 103 -3.37 0.51 9.33
C PRO A 103 -3.58 -0.75 10.17
N ILE A 104 -2.80 -0.95 11.24
CA ILE A 104 -2.97 -2.11 12.11
C ILE A 104 -4.31 -2.06 12.84
N ARG A 105 -4.74 -0.87 13.27
CA ARG A 105 -6.01 -0.65 13.95
C ARG A 105 -7.17 -1.00 13.04
N GLN A 106 -7.11 -0.57 11.79
CA GLN A 106 -8.14 -0.86 10.80
C GLN A 106 -8.21 -2.35 10.48
N ILE A 107 -7.07 -3.02 10.33
CA ILE A 107 -7.02 -4.47 10.08
C ILE A 107 -7.64 -5.23 11.25
N ALA A 108 -7.27 -4.90 12.49
CA ALA A 108 -7.84 -5.52 13.68
C ALA A 108 -9.36 -5.26 13.83
N ALA A 109 -9.79 -4.02 13.61
CA ALA A 109 -11.20 -3.65 13.66
C ALA A 109 -12.05 -4.41 12.62
N ASN A 110 -11.52 -4.60 11.40
CA ASN A 110 -12.18 -5.41 10.37
C ASN A 110 -12.34 -6.88 10.77
N CYS A 111 -11.54 -7.36 11.72
CA CYS A 111 -11.63 -8.70 12.30
C CYS A 111 -12.48 -8.76 13.58
N GLY A 112 -13.11 -7.65 14.00
CA GLY A 112 -13.95 -7.58 15.19
C GLY A 112 -13.20 -7.37 16.51
N GLU A 113 -11.90 -7.03 16.44
CA GLU A 113 -11.04 -6.82 17.60
C GLU A 113 -10.85 -5.33 17.90
N ASP A 114 -10.47 -4.99 19.14
CA ASP A 114 -10.11 -3.61 19.48
C ASP A 114 -8.74 -3.26 18.91
N GLY A 115 -8.72 -2.51 17.82
CA GLY A 115 -7.49 -2.10 17.16
C GLY A 115 -6.52 -1.33 18.05
N SER A 116 -7.00 -0.56 19.02
CA SER A 116 -6.13 0.19 19.93
C SER A 116 -5.35 -0.77 20.82
N VAL A 117 -6.04 -1.77 21.39
CA VAL A 117 -5.42 -2.82 22.21
C VAL A 117 -4.40 -3.62 21.39
N ILE A 118 -4.75 -4.03 20.18
CA ILE A 118 -3.84 -4.76 19.29
C ILE A 118 -2.59 -3.92 18.95
N ALA A 119 -2.79 -2.65 18.59
CA ALA A 119 -1.69 -1.75 18.24
C ALA A 119 -0.73 -1.56 19.41
N ASP A 120 -1.26 -1.34 20.62
CA ASP A 120 -0.47 -1.16 21.84
C ASP A 120 0.28 -2.44 22.23
N GLU A 121 -0.38 -3.61 22.15
CA GLU A 121 0.25 -4.90 22.44
C GLU A 121 1.40 -5.19 21.46
N VAL A 122 1.20 -4.94 20.16
CA VAL A 122 2.25 -5.08 19.15
C VAL A 122 3.39 -4.09 19.38
N LYS A 123 3.09 -2.86 19.80
CA LYS A 123 4.10 -1.81 20.09
C LYS A 123 5.02 -2.22 21.24
N ASN A 124 4.49 -2.92 22.24
CA ASN A 124 5.21 -3.35 23.44
C ASN A 124 5.97 -4.67 23.27
N GLN A 125 5.90 -5.33 22.11
CA GLN A 125 6.69 -6.53 21.84
C GLN A 125 8.19 -6.20 21.71
N GLU A 126 9.04 -7.01 22.33
CA GLU A 126 10.50 -6.85 22.26
C GLU A 126 11.07 -7.19 20.87
N ASP A 127 10.55 -8.25 20.25
CA ASP A 127 10.95 -8.66 18.90
C ASP A 127 10.21 -7.83 17.86
N GLU A 128 10.97 -7.11 17.03
CA GLU A 128 10.44 -6.23 16.00
C GLU A 128 9.63 -6.99 14.92
N ASN A 129 9.88 -8.29 14.76
CA ASN A 129 9.18 -9.15 13.82
C ASN A 129 7.83 -9.65 14.34
N VAL A 130 7.57 -9.54 15.64
CA VAL A 130 6.30 -9.99 16.21
C VAL A 130 5.21 -8.97 15.89
N GLY A 131 4.08 -9.47 15.42
CA GLY A 131 2.91 -8.69 15.08
C GLY A 131 1.63 -9.49 15.30
N TYR A 132 0.49 -8.88 14.98
CA TYR A 132 -0.81 -9.52 15.10
C TYR A 132 -1.23 -10.15 13.76
N ASN A 133 -1.33 -11.48 13.73
CA ASN A 133 -1.89 -12.18 12.58
C ASN A 133 -3.41 -12.21 12.67
N ALA A 134 -4.05 -11.29 11.96
CA ALA A 134 -5.50 -11.09 11.94
C ALA A 134 -6.30 -12.30 11.41
N VAL A 135 -5.68 -13.21 10.66
CA VAL A 135 -6.33 -14.45 10.19
C VAL A 135 -6.47 -15.47 11.33
N THR A 136 -5.49 -15.52 12.23
CA THR A 136 -5.43 -16.52 13.32
C THR A 136 -5.77 -15.96 14.69
N GLY A 137 -5.80 -14.64 14.83
CA GLY A 137 -6.02 -13.94 16.10
C GLY A 137 -4.85 -14.04 17.08
N LYS A 138 -3.62 -14.25 16.60
CA LYS A 138 -2.45 -14.51 17.45
C LYS A 138 -1.29 -13.56 17.19
N TYR A 139 -0.54 -13.27 18.23
CA TYR A 139 0.75 -12.60 18.14
C TYR A 139 1.82 -13.59 17.71
N VAL A 140 2.44 -13.33 16.56
CA VAL A 140 3.39 -14.25 15.93
C VAL A 140 4.51 -13.48 15.25
N ASP A 141 5.64 -14.14 15.03
CA ASP A 141 6.64 -13.67 14.09
C ASP A 141 6.03 -13.61 12.68
N MET A 142 5.92 -12.40 12.14
CA MET A 142 5.21 -12.12 10.89
C MET A 142 5.91 -12.76 9.68
N TYR A 143 7.24 -12.85 9.70
CA TYR A 143 7.99 -13.51 8.63
C TYR A 143 7.75 -15.02 8.65
N LYS A 144 7.83 -15.64 9.84
CA LYS A 144 7.57 -17.09 9.97
C LYS A 144 6.12 -17.44 9.64
N ALA A 145 5.17 -16.54 9.94
CA ALA A 145 3.78 -16.69 9.59
C ALA A 145 3.47 -16.40 8.11
N GLY A 146 4.44 -15.89 7.34
CA GLY A 146 4.25 -15.52 5.93
C GLY A 146 3.41 -14.25 5.72
N VAL A 147 3.17 -13.46 6.77
CA VAL A 147 2.45 -12.18 6.70
C VAL A 147 3.46 -11.08 6.43
N ILE A 148 3.76 -10.87 5.16
CA ILE A 148 4.82 -9.97 4.68
C ILE A 148 4.26 -8.96 3.69
N ASP A 149 4.80 -7.74 3.72
CA ASP A 149 4.46 -6.69 2.77
C ASP A 149 5.73 -6.24 2.00
N PRO A 150 5.64 -5.94 0.69
CA PRO A 150 6.75 -5.36 -0.05
C PRO A 150 7.14 -3.99 0.51
N ALA A 151 8.42 -3.76 0.80
CA ALA A 151 8.90 -2.51 1.39
C ALA A 151 8.55 -1.29 0.54
N LYS A 152 8.67 -1.43 -0.79
CA LYS A 152 8.32 -0.41 -1.78
C LYS A 152 6.87 0.06 -1.62
N VAL A 153 5.94 -0.86 -1.38
CA VAL A 153 4.49 -0.57 -1.28
C VAL A 153 4.22 0.21 0.01
N VAL A 154 4.72 -0.27 1.15
CA VAL A 154 4.55 0.40 2.45
C VAL A 154 5.08 1.83 2.42
N LYS A 155 6.30 2.01 1.87
CA LYS A 155 6.93 3.32 1.71
C LYS A 155 6.15 4.24 0.77
N SER A 156 5.72 3.73 -0.38
CA SER A 156 5.00 4.51 -1.38
C SER A 156 3.63 4.95 -0.87
N ALA A 157 2.90 4.06 -0.20
CA ALA A 157 1.62 4.35 0.44
C ALA A 157 1.74 5.50 1.44
N LEU A 158 2.72 5.42 2.36
CA LEU A 158 2.94 6.48 3.36
C LEU A 158 3.30 7.82 2.69
N ARG A 159 4.19 7.82 1.69
CA ARG A 159 4.60 9.05 0.99
C ARG A 159 3.45 9.70 0.24
N HIS A 160 2.63 8.90 -0.46
CA HIS A 160 1.47 9.43 -1.18
C HIS A 160 0.41 9.98 -0.23
N ALA A 161 0.12 9.26 0.87
CA ALA A 161 -0.79 9.73 1.89
C ALA A 161 -0.33 11.06 2.51
N ALA A 162 0.94 11.15 2.92
CA ALA A 162 1.52 12.38 3.46
C ALA A 162 1.50 13.55 2.46
N SER A 163 1.77 13.27 1.17
CA SER A 163 1.75 14.30 0.12
C SER A 163 0.36 14.90 -0.06
N ILE A 164 -0.68 14.06 -0.14
CA ILE A 164 -2.07 14.54 -0.30
C ILE A 164 -2.55 15.22 0.97
N ALA A 165 -2.26 14.65 2.15
CA ALA A 165 -2.63 15.25 3.43
C ALA A 165 -2.01 16.64 3.60
N GLY A 166 -0.73 16.81 3.26
CA GLY A 166 -0.05 18.11 3.29
C GLY A 166 -0.73 19.14 2.40
N LEU A 167 -1.07 18.77 1.15
CA LEU A 167 -1.81 19.64 0.25
C LEU A 167 -3.17 20.05 0.85
N MET A 168 -3.94 19.09 1.37
CA MET A 168 -5.26 19.33 1.95
C MET A 168 -5.20 20.25 3.18
N LEU A 169 -4.23 20.05 4.08
CA LEU A 169 -4.06 20.89 5.28
C LEU A 169 -3.72 22.35 4.94
N THR A 170 -3.09 22.60 3.79
CA THR A 170 -2.73 23.95 3.34
C THR A 170 -3.80 24.61 2.45
N THR A 171 -4.84 23.86 2.06
CA THR A 171 -5.91 24.38 1.20
C THR A 171 -6.83 25.30 2.00
N GLN A 172 -6.82 26.59 1.67
CA GLN A 172 -7.71 27.59 2.30
C GLN A 172 -8.97 27.88 1.48
N VAL A 173 -8.91 27.69 0.16
CA VAL A 173 -9.99 28.03 -0.77
C VAL A 173 -10.15 26.89 -1.78
N LEU A 174 -11.39 26.48 -2.00
CA LEU A 174 -11.77 25.54 -3.05
C LEU A 174 -12.74 26.26 -4.00
N VAL A 175 -12.37 26.35 -5.28
CA VAL A 175 -13.26 26.86 -6.33
C VAL A 175 -13.84 25.65 -7.06
N THR A 176 -15.15 25.52 -7.04
CA THR A 176 -15.88 24.45 -7.73
C THR A 176 -16.87 25.05 -8.71
N ARG A 177 -17.30 24.27 -9.70
CA ARG A 177 -18.31 24.72 -10.65
C ARG A 177 -19.70 24.61 -10.01
N THR A 178 -20.58 25.56 -10.31
CA THR A 178 -21.92 25.64 -9.69
C THR A 178 -22.90 24.58 -10.20
N ASP A 179 -22.63 23.93 -11.32
CA ASP A 179 -23.39 22.78 -11.84
C ASP A 179 -23.17 21.50 -11.00
N ASP A 180 -22.04 21.38 -10.30
CA ASP A 180 -21.76 20.24 -9.40
C ASP A 180 -22.59 20.26 -8.10
N LEU A 181 -23.08 21.44 -7.70
CA LEU A 181 -23.84 21.64 -6.44
C LEU A 181 -25.29 21.16 -6.51
N LYS A 182 -25.84 20.99 -7.71
CA LYS A 182 -27.20 20.48 -7.91
C LYS A 182 -27.28 18.95 -7.99
N GLY A 183 -26.16 18.24 -7.79
CA GLY A 183 -26.10 16.80 -8.01
C GLY A 183 -26.50 16.45 -9.44
N GLY A 184 -26.03 17.24 -10.43
CA GLY A 184 -26.24 16.90 -11.83
C GLY A 184 -25.72 15.49 -12.09
N ASP A 185 -26.54 14.65 -12.73
CA ASP A 185 -26.35 13.23 -13.05
C ASP A 185 -24.92 12.73 -12.79
N LYS A 186 -24.57 12.54 -11.52
CA LYS A 186 -23.35 11.84 -11.16
C LYS A 186 -23.66 10.39 -11.51
N PRO A 187 -22.90 9.75 -12.40
CA PRO A 187 -23.15 8.35 -12.73
C PRO A 187 -23.22 7.59 -11.41
N SER A 188 -24.32 6.87 -11.21
CA SER A 188 -24.49 6.00 -10.05
C SER A 188 -23.26 5.11 -9.96
N VAL A 189 -22.53 5.20 -8.85
CA VAL A 189 -21.44 4.26 -8.58
C VAL A 189 -22.09 2.88 -8.49
N GLU A 190 -21.80 2.00 -9.44
CA GLU A 190 -22.28 0.62 -9.42
C GLU A 190 -21.91 -0.01 -8.07
N GLY A 191 -22.92 -0.50 -7.34
CA GLY A 191 -22.74 -1.16 -6.05
C GLY A 191 -22.97 -0.30 -4.80
N ALA A 192 -23.39 0.96 -4.91
CA ALA A 192 -23.80 1.74 -3.74
C ALA A 192 -25.19 1.30 -3.23
N VAL A 193 -25.24 0.69 -2.05
CA VAL A 193 -26.48 0.46 -1.30
C VAL A 193 -26.71 1.68 -0.39
N ARG A 194 -27.92 2.26 -0.40
CA ARG A 194 -28.32 3.36 0.49
C ARG A 194 -28.63 2.87 1.89
#